data_AF-A0A449BFS9-F1
#
_entry.id   AF-A0A449BFS9-F1
#
_cell.length_a   1.000
_cell.length_b   1.000
_cell.length_c   1.000
_cell.angle_alpha   90.00
_cell.angle_beta   90.00
_cell.angle_gamma   90.00
#
_symmetry.space_group_name_H-M   'P 1'
#
loop_
_entity.id
_entity.type
_entity.pdbx_description
1 polymer ?
#
loop_
_entity_poly.entity_id
_entity_poly.type
_entity_poly.pdbx_seq_one_letter_code
_entity_poly.pdbx_strand_id
1 'polypeptide(L)'
;MRKIFAILFTVLLGVTLVACTNDNSPKDDKITVYTRDTASGTRDAFFTAIDFTDAIKDDQKLVNGVLIVDGNGDMISKIKNDENGIGYISLTSLATSELKGLKFNGVEATEQNVLNGSYALKRPFNYIVTSNDTTDADKLAKAFVAYMGTKDAETIIKSKGGIIEVDANAPTWESIKSQHTVANKDNKDVTVIFGGSTSVESIAKELSKDFSSKAGNFKAEHKHTGSGDAYKNTQGSGKDGDSALHIGFASRGFKADEAGAVGTFGQLAFDAVVIVVNSKNKLNSITPEQAKEVYKGDTAKWADVVEKEVFNGEVKVYTRDTASGTRDAFFTAIDFADAIKDDEILVKGVLITDGNGDMITKLKNDDKGIGYISLTSLATSGLKGLKFNGVEANEANVLNNTYGLKRPFMYIVTSNDVTDADKLAKAFVAYMGTKDAELIIKSKGGIIDVNPAAPTWESIKSEYPVANKDNKDVTVIFGGSTSVESIAKELSKDFSAKAGNFKAEHSHSGSGDAYKNTQGSGKDSDSALHIGFASRAFKDTEAGVEGTFGQLAWDAVVAAVNVKNPLDNITSQVLKQIYQGELKNWLEVIRWTLKVKM
;
A
#
# COMPACT_ATOMS: atom_id res chain seq x y z
N MET A 1 57.64 22.65 -59.35
CA MET A 1 57.62 23.26 -58.00
C MET A 1 56.26 23.92 -57.78
N ARG A 2 55.37 23.30 -57.01
CA ARG A 2 54.03 23.84 -56.69
C ARG A 2 53.79 23.67 -55.20
N LYS A 3 53.48 24.77 -54.51
CA LYS A 3 53.12 24.85 -53.09
C LYS A 3 51.65 24.42 -52.94
N ILE A 4 51.35 23.59 -51.94
CA ILE A 4 49.97 23.28 -51.53
C ILE A 4 49.84 23.61 -50.04
N PHE A 5 48.87 24.48 -49.76
CA PHE A 5 48.32 24.82 -48.45
C PHE A 5 47.37 23.70 -48.00
N ALA A 6 47.42 23.31 -46.72
CA ALA A 6 46.43 22.44 -46.08
C ALA A 6 45.74 23.21 -44.94
N ILE A 7 44.41 23.27 -45.01
CA ILE A 7 43.51 23.94 -44.08
C ILE A 7 43.13 22.97 -42.95
N LEU A 8 43.13 23.50 -41.73
CA LEU A 8 42.84 22.84 -40.46
C LEU A 8 41.33 22.59 -40.29
N PHE A 9 40.95 21.37 -39.89
CA PHE A 9 39.56 21.01 -39.56
C PHE A 9 39.41 21.00 -38.02
N THR A 10 38.56 21.89 -37.49
CA THR A 10 38.21 21.98 -36.07
C THR A 10 37.06 21.01 -35.75
N VAL A 11 37.32 20.01 -34.91
CA VAL A 11 36.27 19.17 -34.30
C VAL A 11 35.96 19.74 -32.91
N LEU A 12 34.75 20.26 -32.74
CA LEU A 12 34.22 20.73 -31.48
C LEU A 12 33.70 19.52 -30.68
N LEU A 13 34.48 19.01 -29.72
CA LEU A 13 34.02 18.02 -28.74
C LEU A 13 33.27 18.76 -27.63
N GLY A 14 31.95 18.54 -27.54
CA GLY A 14 31.14 19.00 -26.43
C GLY A 14 31.53 18.26 -25.14
N VAL A 15 32.01 19.01 -24.15
CA VAL A 15 32.25 18.52 -22.80
C VAL A 15 30.91 18.35 -22.11
N THR A 16 30.45 17.11 -21.93
CA THR A 16 29.43 16.80 -20.93
C THR A 16 30.09 16.78 -19.56
N LEU A 17 29.79 17.79 -18.74
CA LEU A 17 30.08 17.75 -17.31
C LEU A 17 29.28 16.59 -16.70
N VAL A 18 29.96 15.49 -16.44
CA VAL A 18 29.48 14.48 -15.49
C VAL A 18 29.58 15.13 -14.11
N ALA A 19 28.44 15.57 -13.57
CA ALA A 19 28.33 15.88 -12.17
C ALA A 19 28.54 14.58 -11.39
N CYS A 20 29.72 14.40 -10.81
CA CYS A 20 29.93 13.40 -9.76
C CYS A 20 29.07 13.82 -8.57
N THR A 21 27.86 13.27 -8.47
CA THR A 21 27.15 13.20 -7.21
C THR A 21 27.99 12.31 -6.29
N ASN A 22 28.41 12.84 -5.14
CA ASN A 22 28.98 12.05 -4.05
C ASN A 22 27.91 11.09 -3.54
N ASP A 23 27.80 9.94 -4.20
CA ASP A 23 26.86 8.88 -3.85
C ASP A 23 27.49 8.08 -2.69
N ASN A 24 27.26 8.56 -1.46
CA ASN A 24 27.64 7.88 -0.21
C ASN A 24 26.66 6.74 0.14
N SER A 25 26.13 6.05 -0.87
CA SER A 25 25.34 4.83 -0.70
C SER A 25 26.24 3.71 -0.18
N PRO A 26 25.80 2.86 0.77
CA PRO A 26 26.54 1.66 1.14
C PRO A 26 26.90 0.85 -0.12
N LYS A 27 28.14 0.37 -0.21
CA LYS A 27 28.70 -0.30 -1.41
C LYS A 27 27.96 -1.60 -1.80
N ASP A 28 27.09 -2.09 -0.94
CA ASP A 28 26.18 -3.22 -1.14
C ASP A 28 24.84 -2.81 -0.53
N ASP A 29 23.72 -2.98 -1.24
CA ASP A 29 22.38 -2.57 -0.78
C ASP A 29 21.63 -3.73 -0.09
N LYS A 30 22.31 -4.88 0.09
CA LYS A 30 21.75 -6.08 0.72
C LYS A 30 21.49 -5.86 2.21
N ILE A 31 20.30 -6.20 2.67
CA ILE A 31 19.88 -6.06 4.07
C ILE A 31 20.55 -7.14 4.94
N THR A 32 21.17 -6.73 6.05
CA THR A 32 21.61 -7.64 7.11
C THR A 32 20.57 -7.65 8.22
N VAL A 33 20.00 -8.82 8.53
CA VAL A 33 18.95 -8.95 9.54
C VAL A 33 19.52 -9.44 10.86
N TYR A 34 19.24 -8.70 11.93
CA TYR A 34 19.57 -9.05 13.30
C TYR A 34 18.31 -9.39 14.10
N THR A 35 18.38 -10.43 14.93
CA THR A 35 17.29 -10.86 15.83
C THR A 35 17.84 -11.24 17.20
N ARG A 36 16.96 -11.60 18.13
CA ARG A 36 17.32 -12.10 19.47
C ARG A 36 17.17 -13.61 19.55
N ASP A 37 17.66 -14.21 20.61
CA ASP A 37 17.34 -15.59 20.96
C ASP A 37 15.83 -15.81 21.21
N THR A 38 15.39 -17.06 21.19
CA THR A 38 13.97 -17.44 21.31
C THR A 38 13.40 -17.30 22.73
N ALA A 39 14.21 -17.00 23.76
CA ALA A 39 13.76 -16.67 25.11
C ALA A 39 13.54 -15.15 25.31
N SER A 40 13.91 -14.33 24.32
CA SER A 40 13.74 -12.88 24.36
C SER A 40 12.28 -12.44 24.30
N GLY A 41 11.84 -11.66 25.29
CA GLY A 41 10.52 -11.01 25.24
C GLY A 41 10.40 -9.94 24.15
N THR A 42 11.51 -9.31 23.76
CA THR A 42 11.52 -8.33 22.65
C THR A 42 11.26 -8.99 21.31
N ARG A 43 11.81 -10.20 21.12
CA ARG A 43 11.53 -11.04 19.95
C ARG A 43 10.07 -11.43 19.86
N ASP A 44 9.53 -11.93 20.97
CA ASP A 44 8.13 -12.35 21.07
C ASP A 44 7.18 -11.19 20.72
N ALA A 45 7.39 -10.02 21.34
CA ALA A 45 6.62 -8.82 21.04
C ALA A 45 6.78 -8.34 19.60
N PHE A 46 8.00 -8.31 19.06
CA PHE A 46 8.27 -7.87 17.70
C PHE A 46 7.57 -8.77 16.67
N PHE A 47 7.82 -10.08 16.71
CA PHE A 47 7.25 -11.02 15.73
C PHE A 47 5.74 -11.16 15.87
N THR A 48 5.17 -11.01 17.07
CA THR A 48 3.72 -10.94 17.24
C THR A 48 3.14 -9.71 16.52
N ALA A 49 3.77 -8.54 16.71
CA ALA A 49 3.27 -7.29 16.15
C ALA A 49 3.43 -7.15 14.62
N ILE A 50 4.35 -7.91 14.03
CA ILE A 50 4.51 -8.02 12.57
C ILE A 50 3.78 -9.23 11.97
N ASP A 51 2.93 -9.90 12.75
CA ASP A 51 2.17 -11.10 12.35
C ASP A 51 3.06 -12.22 11.80
N PHE A 52 4.19 -12.48 12.45
CA PHE A 52 5.14 -13.53 12.08
C PHE A 52 5.39 -14.49 13.26
N THR A 53 4.30 -14.96 13.86
CA THR A 53 4.31 -15.72 15.11
C THR A 53 5.07 -17.05 15.03
N ASP A 54 5.07 -17.72 13.87
CA ASP A 54 5.85 -18.95 13.65
C ASP A 54 7.35 -18.74 13.88
N ALA A 55 7.86 -17.53 13.61
CA ALA A 55 9.25 -17.18 13.80
C ALA A 55 9.61 -16.85 15.26
N ILE A 56 8.64 -16.82 16.19
CA ILE A 56 8.95 -16.52 17.62
C ILE A 56 9.85 -17.61 18.21
N LYS A 57 9.62 -18.89 17.84
CA LYS A 57 10.29 -20.06 18.41
C LYS A 57 11.14 -20.86 17.41
N ASP A 58 11.12 -20.49 16.14
CA ASP A 58 11.81 -21.22 15.09
C ASP A 58 12.62 -20.29 14.20
N ASP A 59 13.94 -20.35 14.34
CA ASP A 59 14.87 -19.57 13.50
C ASP A 59 14.86 -20.02 12.03
N GLN A 60 14.39 -21.24 11.72
CA GLN A 60 14.30 -21.73 10.34
C GLN A 60 13.23 -21.00 9.51
N LYS A 61 12.35 -20.23 10.16
CA LYS A 61 11.38 -19.37 9.50
C LYS A 61 11.99 -18.04 9.04
N LEU A 62 13.13 -17.65 9.59
CA LEU A 62 13.78 -16.38 9.29
C LEU A 62 14.62 -16.46 8.02
N VAL A 63 14.95 -15.29 7.48
CA VAL A 63 15.86 -15.15 6.35
C VAL A 63 17.18 -15.89 6.60
N ASN A 64 17.69 -16.57 5.58
CA ASN A 64 18.95 -17.28 5.67
C ASN A 64 20.10 -16.30 6.01
N GLY A 65 20.90 -16.65 7.02
CA GLY A 65 22.01 -15.82 7.50
C GLY A 65 21.61 -14.74 8.51
N VAL A 66 20.41 -14.83 9.11
CA VAL A 66 20.03 -13.97 10.24
C VAL A 66 21.04 -14.06 11.39
N LEU A 67 21.38 -12.92 12.00
CA LEU A 67 22.35 -12.83 13.09
C LEU A 67 21.64 -12.70 14.44
N ILE A 68 21.96 -13.59 15.38
CA ILE A 68 21.37 -13.60 16.73
C ILE A 68 22.28 -12.81 17.69
N VAL A 69 21.68 -11.92 18.49
CA VAL A 69 22.37 -11.04 19.44
C VAL A 69 21.68 -11.03 20.81
N ASP A 70 22.46 -10.86 21.89
CA ASP A 70 22.01 -11.19 23.27
C ASP A 70 21.05 -10.17 23.90
N GLY A 71 21.12 -8.90 23.48
CA GLY A 71 20.34 -7.83 24.11
C GLY A 71 20.49 -6.47 23.46
N ASN A 72 19.82 -5.46 24.01
CA ASN A 72 19.78 -4.12 23.41
C ASN A 72 21.19 -3.57 23.14
N GLY A 73 22.11 -3.67 24.10
CA GLY A 73 23.49 -3.21 23.93
C GLY A 73 24.23 -3.88 22.77
N ASP A 74 24.09 -5.21 22.64
CA ASP A 74 24.73 -5.96 21.54
C ASP A 74 24.11 -5.59 20.17
N MET A 75 22.78 -5.52 20.08
CA MET A 75 22.09 -5.06 18.85
C MET A 75 22.51 -3.66 18.42
N ILE A 76 22.59 -2.74 19.37
CA ILE A 76 23.04 -1.37 19.12
C ILE A 76 24.46 -1.40 18.58
N SER A 77 25.37 -2.14 19.22
CA SER A 77 26.75 -2.27 18.80
C SER A 77 26.88 -2.85 17.39
N LYS A 78 26.11 -3.89 17.04
CA LYS A 78 26.16 -4.51 15.71
C LYS A 78 25.63 -3.58 14.62
N ILE A 79 24.43 -3.04 14.77
CA ILE A 79 23.80 -2.19 13.73
C ILE A 79 24.55 -0.87 13.56
N LYS A 80 25.14 -0.32 14.62
CA LYS A 80 25.96 0.89 14.52
C LYS A 80 27.15 0.71 13.57
N ASN A 81 27.69 -0.51 13.50
CA ASN A 81 28.82 -0.89 12.66
C ASN A 81 28.41 -1.55 11.33
N ASP A 82 27.11 -1.65 11.04
CA ASP A 82 26.57 -2.22 9.80
C ASP A 82 25.59 -1.23 9.15
N GLU A 83 26.02 -0.55 8.08
CA GLU A 83 25.20 0.44 7.37
C GLU A 83 23.92 -0.15 6.77
N ASN A 84 23.86 -1.46 6.56
CA ASN A 84 22.71 -2.17 6.02
C ASN A 84 21.93 -2.97 7.07
N GLY A 85 22.32 -2.87 8.34
CA GLY A 85 21.72 -3.61 9.44
C GLY A 85 20.31 -3.16 9.78
N ILE A 86 19.41 -4.11 10.02
CA ILE A 86 18.09 -3.91 10.64
C ILE A 86 17.95 -4.79 11.87
N GLY A 87 17.33 -4.24 12.92
CA GLY A 87 17.00 -4.95 14.15
C GLY A 87 15.90 -4.25 14.93
N TYR A 88 15.76 -4.58 16.21
CA TYR A 88 14.80 -3.93 17.09
C TYR A 88 15.33 -3.82 18.53
N ILE A 89 14.96 -2.73 19.21
CA ILE A 89 15.36 -2.42 20.60
C ILE A 89 14.20 -1.81 21.38
N SER A 90 14.34 -1.69 22.70
CA SER A 90 13.40 -0.88 23.51
C SER A 90 13.59 0.62 23.20
N LEU A 91 12.51 1.38 23.21
CA LEU A 91 12.51 2.84 23.00
C LEU A 91 13.48 3.56 23.94
N THR A 92 13.57 3.13 25.20
CA THR A 92 14.48 3.72 26.18
C THR A 92 15.95 3.62 25.76
N SER A 93 16.30 2.60 24.97
CA SER A 93 17.67 2.43 24.47
C SER A 93 17.95 3.25 23.20
N LEU A 94 16.93 3.81 22.55
CA LEU A 94 17.08 4.51 21.26
C LEU A 94 17.88 5.81 21.40
N ALA A 95 17.55 6.64 22.39
CA ALA A 95 18.13 7.98 22.54
C ALA A 95 19.66 7.98 22.69
N THR A 96 20.22 6.92 23.29
CA THR A 96 21.67 6.75 23.49
C THR A 96 22.33 5.82 22.48
N SER A 97 21.57 5.26 21.54
CA SER A 97 22.07 4.26 20.61
C SER A 97 22.85 4.82 19.41
N GLU A 98 22.61 6.09 19.06
CA GLU A 98 23.01 6.72 17.79
C GLU A 98 22.44 6.03 16.53
N LEU A 99 21.50 5.09 16.71
CA LEU A 99 20.77 4.47 15.61
C LEU A 99 19.56 5.31 15.20
N LYS A 100 19.05 5.05 14.00
CA LYS A 100 17.79 5.62 13.53
C LYS A 100 16.65 4.66 13.88
N GLY A 101 15.68 5.14 14.66
CA GLY A 101 14.43 4.44 14.90
C GLY A 101 13.44 4.71 13.77
N LEU A 102 12.89 3.66 13.17
CA LEU A 102 11.87 3.76 12.14
C LEU A 102 10.51 4.02 12.77
N LYS A 103 9.71 4.88 12.12
CA LYS A 103 8.27 4.94 12.40
C LYS A 103 7.65 3.59 12.06
N PHE A 104 6.75 3.12 12.93
CA PHE A 104 6.03 1.87 12.68
C PHE A 104 4.64 2.21 12.16
N ASN A 105 4.34 1.79 10.94
CA ASN A 105 3.10 2.16 10.25
C ASN A 105 2.88 3.70 10.20
N GLY A 106 3.96 4.46 9.97
CA GLY A 106 3.97 5.92 9.96
C GLY A 106 3.85 6.61 11.32
N VAL A 107 3.71 5.86 12.42
CA VAL A 107 3.64 6.40 13.78
C VAL A 107 5.02 6.37 14.42
N GLU A 108 5.46 7.51 14.94
CA GLU A 108 6.72 7.61 15.68
C GLU A 108 6.61 6.93 17.05
N ALA A 109 7.67 6.25 17.48
CA ALA A 109 7.74 5.61 18.78
C ALA A 109 7.95 6.67 19.88
N THR A 110 6.87 7.09 20.53
CA THR A 110 6.91 8.06 21.63
C THR A 110 6.06 7.56 22.80
N GLU A 111 6.36 8.02 24.03
CA GLU A 111 5.55 7.72 25.21
C GLU A 111 4.07 8.09 24.97
N GLN A 112 3.83 9.27 24.40
CA GLN A 112 2.48 9.76 24.08
C GLN A 112 1.75 8.81 23.13
N ASN A 113 2.41 8.34 22.06
CA ASN A 113 1.79 7.45 21.08
C ASN A 113 1.55 6.04 21.62
N VAL A 114 2.36 5.59 22.58
CA VAL A 114 2.14 4.31 23.28
C VAL A 114 0.94 4.40 24.22
N LEU A 115 0.86 5.47 25.02
CA LEU A 115 -0.21 5.72 25.99
C LEU A 115 -1.57 5.93 25.30
N ASN A 116 -1.61 6.69 24.21
CA ASN A 116 -2.86 6.91 23.45
C ASN A 116 -3.23 5.72 22.52
N GLY A 117 -2.37 4.71 22.42
CA GLY A 117 -2.62 3.50 21.63
C GLY A 117 -2.35 3.60 20.12
N SER A 118 -1.86 4.74 19.63
CA SER A 118 -1.53 4.91 18.20
C SER A 118 -0.29 4.14 17.76
N TYR A 119 0.69 3.94 18.65
CA TYR A 119 1.88 3.13 18.36
C TYR A 119 1.61 1.64 18.64
N ALA A 120 1.48 0.85 17.58
CA ALA A 120 1.07 -0.55 17.66
C ALA A 120 2.18 -1.50 18.14
N LEU A 121 3.45 -1.16 17.94
CA LEU A 121 4.59 -1.99 18.31
C LEU A 121 4.98 -1.78 19.78
N LYS A 122 4.04 -2.04 20.69
CA LYS A 122 4.22 -1.91 22.14
C LYS A 122 4.09 -3.25 22.85
N ARG A 123 4.66 -3.35 24.04
CA ARG A 123 4.63 -4.56 24.88
C ARG A 123 4.46 -4.23 26.35
N PRO A 124 3.85 -5.14 27.14
CA PRO A 124 3.81 -4.97 28.58
C PRO A 124 5.17 -5.37 29.19
N PHE A 125 5.59 -4.59 30.18
CA PHE A 125 6.53 -5.04 31.19
C PHE A 125 5.71 -5.57 32.36
N ASN A 126 5.86 -6.86 32.63
CA ASN A 126 5.15 -7.57 33.68
C ASN A 126 6.11 -7.99 34.80
N TYR A 127 5.56 -8.21 35.98
CA TYR A 127 6.25 -8.82 37.10
C TYR A 127 5.51 -10.09 37.55
N ILE A 128 6.25 -10.98 38.20
CA ILE A 128 5.74 -12.11 38.97
C ILE A 128 6.59 -12.26 40.22
N VAL A 129 5.99 -12.59 41.36
CA VAL A 129 6.70 -12.80 42.63
C VAL A 129 6.52 -14.23 43.12
N THR A 130 7.37 -14.67 44.04
CA THR A 130 7.16 -15.91 44.80
C THR A 130 5.74 -15.98 45.38
N SER A 131 5.13 -17.17 45.33
CA SER A 131 3.83 -17.42 45.96
C SER A 131 3.93 -17.67 47.47
N ASN A 132 5.14 -17.92 47.98
CA ASN A 132 5.41 -18.13 49.39
C ASN A 132 5.36 -16.81 50.17
N ASP A 133 5.23 -16.91 51.50
CA ASP A 133 5.27 -15.77 52.43
C ASP A 133 6.01 -16.11 53.72
N THR A 134 6.94 -17.05 53.61
CA THR A 134 7.49 -17.74 54.78
C THR A 134 8.74 -17.05 55.29
N THR A 135 9.56 -16.54 54.37
CA THR A 135 10.80 -15.85 54.69
C THR A 135 10.59 -14.33 54.71
N ASP A 136 11.51 -13.59 55.35
CA ASP A 136 11.49 -12.13 55.26
C ASP A 136 11.77 -11.66 53.82
N ALA A 137 12.49 -12.44 53.00
CA ALA A 137 12.69 -12.14 51.58
C ALA A 137 11.39 -12.28 50.77
N ASP A 138 10.56 -13.31 51.04
CA ASP A 138 9.24 -13.46 50.42
C ASP A 138 8.32 -12.27 50.78
N LYS A 139 8.30 -11.88 52.07
CA LYS A 139 7.51 -10.74 52.56
C LYS A 139 7.97 -9.43 51.94
N LEU A 140 9.29 -9.23 51.80
CA LEU A 140 9.87 -8.08 51.12
C LEU A 140 9.51 -8.07 49.64
N ALA A 141 9.41 -9.22 48.98
CA ALA A 141 8.96 -9.30 47.59
C ALA A 141 7.52 -8.83 47.42
N LYS A 142 6.62 -9.22 48.33
CA LYS A 142 5.22 -8.72 48.35
C LYS A 142 5.14 -7.23 48.68
N ALA A 143 5.93 -6.77 49.65
CA ALA A 143 6.02 -5.35 49.99
C ALA A 143 6.59 -4.52 48.83
N PHE A 144 7.52 -5.07 48.05
CA PHE A 144 8.03 -4.45 46.84
C PHE A 144 6.93 -4.28 45.78
N VAL A 145 6.02 -5.25 45.62
CA VAL A 145 4.86 -5.12 44.73
C VAL A 145 3.95 -3.96 45.16
N ALA A 146 3.66 -3.84 46.45
CA ALA A 146 2.90 -2.69 46.96
C ALA A 146 3.65 -1.37 46.73
N TYR A 147 4.96 -1.35 46.95
CA TYR A 147 5.82 -0.21 46.66
C TYR A 147 5.78 0.19 45.18
N MET A 148 5.77 -0.75 44.23
CA MET A 148 5.70 -0.45 42.78
C MET A 148 4.45 0.35 42.39
N GLY A 149 3.36 0.25 43.15
CA GLY A 149 2.13 1.04 42.97
C GLY A 149 2.11 2.38 43.69
N THR A 150 3.25 2.83 44.23
CA THR A 150 3.36 4.13 44.90
C THR A 150 3.83 5.20 43.93
N LYS A 151 3.49 6.46 44.21
CA LYS A 151 3.94 7.62 43.44
C LYS A 151 5.48 7.73 43.36
N ASP A 152 6.16 7.28 44.43
CA ASP A 152 7.63 7.24 44.49
C ASP A 152 8.20 6.28 43.44
N ALA A 153 7.63 5.07 43.35
CA ALA A 153 8.04 4.06 42.40
C ALA A 153 7.62 4.39 40.96
N GLU A 154 6.41 4.90 40.74
CA GLU A 154 5.94 5.32 39.41
C GLU A 154 6.84 6.40 38.79
N THR A 155 7.30 7.34 39.61
CA THR A 155 8.27 8.36 39.16
C THR A 155 9.58 7.71 38.72
N ILE A 156 10.08 6.71 39.45
CA ILE A 156 11.28 5.95 39.08
C ILE A 156 11.06 5.15 37.81
N ILE A 157 9.95 4.41 37.70
CA ILE A 157 9.56 3.61 36.53
C ILE A 157 9.60 4.48 35.29
N LYS A 158 8.92 5.64 35.33
CA LYS A 158 8.92 6.60 34.23
C LYS A 158 10.31 7.13 33.90
N SER A 159 11.09 7.53 34.92
CA SER A 159 12.46 8.06 34.72
C SER A 159 13.43 7.05 34.11
N LYS A 160 13.16 5.74 34.27
CA LYS A 160 13.98 4.64 33.74
C LYS A 160 13.38 4.01 32.47
N GLY A 161 12.41 4.68 31.86
CA GLY A 161 11.89 4.36 30.53
C GLY A 161 10.66 3.46 30.50
N GLY A 162 10.08 3.13 31.66
CA GLY A 162 8.76 2.52 31.71
C GLY A 162 7.70 3.53 31.27
N ILE A 163 6.88 3.16 30.29
CA ILE A 163 5.83 4.02 29.75
C ILE A 163 4.56 3.81 30.58
N ILE A 164 4.31 4.74 31.50
CA ILE A 164 3.13 4.78 32.36
C ILE A 164 2.60 6.20 32.50
N GLU A 165 1.33 6.31 32.83
CA GLU A 165 0.75 7.53 33.41
C GLU A 165 0.92 7.45 34.92
N VAL A 166 1.55 8.47 35.52
CA VAL A 166 1.76 8.53 36.97
C VAL A 166 0.42 8.94 37.61
N ASP A 167 -0.12 8.10 38.49
CA ASP A 167 -1.37 8.40 39.17
C ASP A 167 -1.12 9.49 40.23
N ALA A 168 -1.73 10.66 40.02
CA ALA A 168 -1.62 11.77 40.95
C ALA A 168 -2.11 11.43 42.37
N ASN A 169 -3.00 10.43 42.48
CA ASN A 169 -3.62 9.95 43.71
C ASN A 169 -2.95 8.70 44.29
N ALA A 170 -1.91 8.14 43.65
CA ALA A 170 -1.18 7.01 44.19
C ALA A 170 -0.59 7.36 45.57
N PRO A 171 -0.60 6.42 46.53
CA PRO A 171 0.00 6.65 47.84
C PRO A 171 1.52 6.84 47.73
N THR A 172 2.13 7.47 48.73
CA THR A 172 3.59 7.39 48.92
C THR A 172 3.94 6.10 49.63
N TRP A 173 5.19 5.65 49.52
CA TRP A 173 5.63 4.48 50.28
C TRP A 173 5.41 4.69 51.78
N GLU A 174 5.70 5.88 52.29
CA GLU A 174 5.57 6.19 53.72
C GLU A 174 4.11 6.06 54.22
N SER A 175 3.11 6.39 53.39
CA SER A 175 1.71 6.29 53.83
C SER A 175 1.20 4.84 53.92
N ILE A 176 1.81 3.90 53.20
CA ILE A 176 1.42 2.48 53.20
C ILE A 176 2.41 1.59 53.97
N LYS A 177 3.59 2.09 54.34
CA LYS A 177 4.67 1.32 54.99
C LYS A 177 4.21 0.56 56.23
N SER A 178 3.30 1.15 57.03
CA SER A 178 2.75 0.53 58.24
C SER A 178 2.01 -0.79 57.99
N GLN A 179 1.52 -1.01 56.76
CA GLN A 179 0.83 -2.23 56.33
C GLN A 179 1.82 -3.37 55.99
N HIS A 180 3.11 -3.05 55.87
CA HIS A 180 4.18 -3.96 55.47
C HIS A 180 5.25 -4.04 56.57
N THR A 181 4.90 -4.64 57.71
CA THR A 181 5.73 -4.64 58.93
C THR A 181 7.16 -5.18 58.74
N VAL A 182 7.39 -6.06 57.75
CA VAL A 182 8.74 -6.53 57.39
C VAL A 182 9.68 -5.38 57.01
N ALA A 183 9.17 -4.29 56.43
CA ALA A 183 9.96 -3.14 56.01
C ALA A 183 10.46 -2.28 57.19
N ASN A 184 9.96 -2.51 58.41
CA ASN A 184 10.40 -1.84 59.63
C ASN A 184 11.53 -2.58 60.36
N LYS A 185 11.90 -3.77 59.91
CA LYS A 185 13.01 -4.56 60.47
C LYS A 185 14.37 -4.06 59.96
N ASP A 186 15.45 -4.38 60.68
CA ASP A 186 16.80 -4.37 60.09
C ASP A 186 16.92 -5.57 59.15
N ASN A 187 16.93 -5.31 57.85
CA ASN A 187 16.95 -6.33 56.79
C ASN A 187 18.31 -6.43 56.09
N LYS A 188 19.38 -5.80 56.61
CA LYS A 188 20.70 -5.76 55.95
C LYS A 188 21.30 -7.12 55.59
N ASP A 189 20.88 -8.17 56.29
CA ASP A 189 21.34 -9.55 56.10
C ASP A 189 20.38 -10.39 55.25
N VAL A 190 19.23 -9.83 54.86
CA VAL A 190 18.27 -10.45 53.95
C VAL A 190 18.65 -10.14 52.50
N THR A 191 18.73 -11.17 51.67
CA THR A 191 18.93 -11.02 50.21
C THR A 191 17.62 -11.23 49.48
N VAL A 192 17.22 -10.27 48.65
CA VAL A 192 16.09 -10.37 47.72
C VAL A 192 16.64 -10.48 46.32
N ILE A 193 16.25 -11.54 45.61
CA ILE A 193 16.77 -11.88 44.29
C ILE A 193 15.74 -11.51 43.22
N PHE A 194 16.15 -10.61 42.33
CA PHE A 194 15.38 -10.12 41.19
C PHE A 194 15.93 -10.75 39.90
N GLY A 195 15.10 -10.99 38.89
CA GLY A 195 15.61 -11.52 37.62
C GLY A 195 14.60 -11.54 36.48
N GLY A 196 14.94 -12.27 35.42
CA GLY A 196 14.14 -12.36 34.20
C GLY A 196 14.59 -11.37 33.11
N SER A 197 13.67 -10.53 32.64
CA SER A 197 13.84 -9.69 31.46
C SER A 197 14.95 -8.64 31.58
N THR A 198 15.96 -8.73 30.70
CA THR A 198 17.03 -7.73 30.54
C THR A 198 16.51 -6.34 30.14
N SER A 199 15.34 -6.25 29.50
CA SER A 199 14.71 -4.95 29.18
C SER A 199 14.15 -4.22 30.41
N VAL A 200 13.93 -4.92 31.53
CA VAL A 200 13.39 -4.34 32.77
C VAL A 200 14.51 -4.12 33.81
N GLU A 201 15.74 -4.56 33.51
CA GLU A 201 16.85 -4.56 34.47
C GLU A 201 17.17 -3.16 35.03
N SER A 202 17.18 -2.12 34.20
CA SER A 202 17.45 -0.75 34.64
C SER A 202 16.39 -0.23 35.62
N ILE A 203 15.12 -0.53 35.34
CA ILE A 203 13.98 -0.19 36.20
C ILE A 203 14.08 -0.96 37.52
N ALA A 204 14.30 -2.28 37.45
CA ALA A 204 14.40 -3.15 38.62
C ALA A 204 15.56 -2.75 39.55
N LYS A 205 16.71 -2.37 39.00
CA LYS A 205 17.88 -1.91 39.77
C LYS A 205 17.61 -0.60 40.51
N GLU A 206 16.96 0.37 39.87
CA GLU A 206 16.67 1.64 40.55
C GLU A 206 15.55 1.48 41.59
N LEU A 207 14.48 0.74 41.26
CA LEU A 207 13.39 0.48 42.20
C LEU A 207 13.88 -0.29 43.43
N SER A 208 14.66 -1.36 43.24
CA SER A 208 15.17 -2.16 44.37
C SER A 208 16.14 -1.37 45.24
N LYS A 209 16.96 -0.49 44.67
CA LYS A 209 17.84 0.43 45.40
C LYS A 209 17.05 1.42 46.25
N ASP A 210 16.07 2.11 45.67
CA ASP A 210 15.23 3.05 46.42
C ASP A 210 14.43 2.32 47.52
N PHE A 211 13.78 1.21 47.18
CA PHE A 211 13.02 0.41 48.12
C PHE A 211 13.88 -0.15 49.26
N SER A 212 15.10 -0.65 48.97
CA SER A 212 16.02 -1.16 49.99
C SER A 212 16.31 -0.12 51.06
N SER A 213 16.59 1.13 50.67
CA SER A 213 16.81 2.22 51.63
C SER A 213 15.60 2.52 52.52
N LYS A 214 14.39 2.19 52.05
CA LYS A 214 13.12 2.42 52.74
C LYS A 214 12.58 1.20 53.50
N ALA A 215 13.19 0.03 53.30
CA ALA A 215 12.73 -1.27 53.80
C ALA A 215 13.85 -2.04 54.52
N GLY A 216 14.63 -1.36 55.37
CA GLY A 216 15.60 -2.00 56.24
C GLY A 216 16.93 -2.37 55.59
N ASN A 217 17.28 -1.78 54.43
CA ASN A 217 18.55 -1.95 53.74
C ASN A 217 18.87 -3.39 53.27
N PHE A 218 17.87 -4.15 52.83
CA PHE A 218 18.10 -5.49 52.28
C PHE A 218 19.05 -5.49 51.07
N LYS A 219 19.74 -6.61 50.85
CA LYS A 219 20.64 -6.81 49.71
C LYS A 219 19.84 -7.17 48.45
N ALA A 220 19.87 -6.32 47.44
CA ALA A 220 19.27 -6.61 46.14
C ALA A 220 20.27 -7.34 45.23
N GLU A 221 19.94 -8.56 44.81
CA GLU A 221 20.71 -9.32 43.83
C GLU A 221 19.94 -9.39 42.50
N HIS A 222 20.63 -9.29 41.36
CA HIS A 222 20.00 -9.25 40.03
C HIS A 222 20.55 -10.35 39.11
N LYS A 223 19.66 -11.22 38.64
CA LYS A 223 19.90 -12.34 37.71
C LYS A 223 18.99 -12.22 36.47
N HIS A 224 19.26 -11.23 35.60
CA HIS A 224 18.44 -10.97 34.42
C HIS A 224 18.97 -11.74 33.20
N THR A 225 18.29 -12.82 32.83
CA THR A 225 18.71 -13.78 31.78
C THR A 225 17.69 -13.96 30.66
N GLY A 226 16.49 -13.37 30.76
CA GLY A 226 15.44 -13.44 29.74
C GLY A 226 14.03 -13.54 30.31
N SER A 227 13.01 -13.18 29.53
CA SER A 227 11.61 -13.16 29.99
C SER A 227 11.03 -14.54 30.30
N GLY A 228 11.62 -15.62 29.75
CA GLY A 228 11.23 -16.99 30.08
C GLY A 228 11.64 -17.43 31.49
N ASP A 229 12.69 -16.84 32.04
CA ASP A 229 13.19 -17.18 33.38
C ASP A 229 12.34 -16.57 34.50
N ALA A 230 11.53 -15.55 34.20
CA ALA A 230 10.68 -14.88 35.18
C ALA A 230 9.73 -15.84 35.89
N TYR A 231 8.83 -16.50 35.15
CA TYR A 231 7.93 -17.51 35.71
C TYR A 231 8.72 -18.75 36.18
N LYS A 232 9.58 -19.29 35.32
CA LYS A 232 10.34 -20.51 35.57
C LYS A 232 11.06 -20.51 36.92
N ASN A 233 11.70 -19.39 37.27
CA ASN A 233 12.51 -19.29 38.47
C ASN A 233 11.80 -18.66 39.68
N THR A 234 10.58 -18.13 39.54
CA THR A 234 9.76 -17.66 40.68
C THR A 234 8.72 -18.68 41.14
N GLN A 235 8.07 -19.36 40.19
CA GLN A 235 6.94 -20.26 40.47
C GLN A 235 6.96 -21.55 39.63
N GLY A 236 7.81 -21.64 38.62
CA GLY A 236 7.96 -22.82 37.78
C GLY A 236 9.02 -23.81 38.28
N SER A 237 9.62 -24.55 37.34
CA SER A 237 10.54 -25.65 37.64
C SER A 237 11.86 -25.24 38.32
N GLY A 238 12.24 -23.96 38.26
CA GLY A 238 13.48 -23.43 38.82
C GLY A 238 13.33 -22.75 40.18
N LYS A 239 12.11 -22.71 40.74
CA LYS A 239 11.78 -21.92 41.95
C LYS A 239 12.50 -22.36 43.24
N ASP A 240 12.98 -23.60 43.29
CA ASP A 240 13.65 -24.17 44.47
C ASP A 240 15.17 -24.43 44.25
N GLY A 241 15.73 -23.97 43.12
CA GLY A 241 17.14 -24.19 42.74
C GLY A 241 18.03 -22.95 42.82
N ASP A 242 19.29 -23.06 42.38
CA ASP A 242 20.29 -21.97 42.42
C ASP A 242 19.89 -20.72 41.62
N SER A 243 18.98 -20.88 40.66
CA SER A 243 18.43 -19.81 39.84
C SER A 243 17.16 -19.18 40.42
N ALA A 244 16.69 -19.62 41.59
CA ALA A 244 15.46 -19.13 42.21
C ALA A 244 15.45 -17.61 42.35
N LEU A 245 14.28 -17.03 42.05
CA LEU A 245 14.00 -15.60 42.10
C LEU A 245 12.87 -15.34 43.10
N HIS A 246 12.98 -14.24 43.85
CA HIS A 246 11.87 -13.73 44.64
C HIS A 246 10.94 -12.87 43.78
N ILE A 247 11.51 -12.14 42.82
CA ILE A 247 10.79 -11.26 41.88
C ILE A 247 11.34 -11.48 40.46
N GLY A 248 10.48 -11.88 39.54
CA GLY A 248 10.77 -12.07 38.12
C GLY A 248 10.08 -11.00 37.27
N PHE A 249 10.74 -10.54 36.22
CA PHE A 249 10.17 -9.59 35.25
C PHE A 249 10.10 -10.18 33.86
N ALA A 250 9.02 -9.91 33.12
CA ALA A 250 8.84 -10.35 31.74
C ALA A 250 8.51 -9.16 30.84
N SER A 251 9.23 -9.00 29.73
CA SER A 251 8.95 -7.97 28.72
C SER A 251 7.99 -8.47 27.62
N ARG A 252 6.95 -9.18 28.04
CA ARG A 252 5.84 -9.74 27.26
C ARG A 252 4.75 -10.22 28.21
N GLY A 253 3.56 -10.54 27.70
CA GLY A 253 2.55 -11.27 28.47
C GLY A 253 3.07 -12.63 28.96
N PHE A 254 2.62 -13.09 30.13
CA PHE A 254 2.82 -14.48 30.55
C PHE A 254 2.02 -15.42 29.66
N LYS A 255 2.60 -16.57 29.32
CA LYS A 255 1.98 -17.59 28.47
C LYS A 255 1.02 -18.46 29.26
N ALA A 256 0.21 -19.25 28.55
CA ALA A 256 -0.76 -20.16 29.18
C ALA A 256 -0.09 -21.20 30.11
N ASP A 257 1.13 -21.63 29.77
CA ASP A 257 1.98 -22.53 30.57
C ASP A 257 2.81 -21.80 31.65
N GLU A 258 2.64 -20.48 31.78
CA GLU A 258 3.26 -19.63 32.80
C GLU A 258 2.20 -19.03 33.74
N ALA A 259 1.21 -19.84 34.12
CA ALA A 259 0.13 -19.43 34.99
C ALA A 259 0.64 -19.19 36.42
N GLY A 260 0.92 -17.93 36.74
CA GLY A 260 1.25 -17.50 38.10
C GLY A 260 0.04 -17.60 39.05
N ALA A 261 0.30 -17.77 40.34
CA ALA A 261 -0.75 -17.74 41.36
C ALA A 261 -1.50 -16.39 41.33
N VAL A 262 -2.83 -16.42 41.52
CA VAL A 262 -3.65 -15.19 41.52
C VAL A 262 -3.10 -14.19 42.55
N GLY A 263 -2.93 -12.93 42.13
CA GLY A 263 -2.42 -11.86 42.99
C GLY A 263 -0.89 -11.82 43.14
N THR A 264 -0.14 -12.65 42.42
CA THR A 264 1.33 -12.69 42.48
C THR A 264 2.01 -12.19 41.20
N PHE A 265 1.24 -11.69 40.24
CA PHE A 265 1.75 -11.14 38.99
C PHE A 265 0.91 -9.96 38.55
N GLY A 266 1.49 -9.10 37.71
CA GLY A 266 0.80 -7.93 37.19
C GLY A 266 1.64 -7.17 36.19
N GLN A 267 1.06 -6.09 35.67
CA GLN A 267 1.75 -5.19 34.76
C GLN A 267 2.46 -4.08 35.55
N LEU A 268 3.73 -3.87 35.23
CA LEU A 268 4.57 -2.79 35.76
C LEU A 268 4.44 -1.52 34.91
N ALA A 269 4.55 -1.67 33.59
CA ALA A 269 4.56 -0.57 32.64
C ALA A 269 4.28 -1.05 31.21
N PHE A 270 4.19 -0.13 30.25
CA PHE A 270 4.43 -0.44 28.84
C PHE A 270 5.87 -0.12 28.45
N ASP A 271 6.29 -0.67 27.30
CA ASP A 271 7.47 -0.29 26.55
C ASP A 271 7.10 -0.26 25.06
N ALA A 272 7.82 0.55 24.29
CA ALA A 272 7.78 0.52 22.82
C ALA A 272 8.97 -0.28 22.31
N VAL A 273 8.70 -1.23 21.41
CA VAL A 273 9.76 -1.85 20.61
C VAL A 273 9.92 -1.00 19.36
N VAL A 274 11.16 -0.59 19.08
CA VAL A 274 11.49 0.26 17.94
C VAL A 274 12.33 -0.54 16.96
N ILE A 275 11.89 -0.60 15.71
CA ILE A 275 12.71 -1.14 14.61
C ILE A 275 13.80 -0.12 14.33
N VAL A 276 15.05 -0.55 14.38
CA VAL A 276 16.21 0.31 14.23
C VAL A 276 17.07 -0.10 13.04
N VAL A 277 17.65 0.90 12.42
CA VAL A 277 18.61 0.79 11.33
C VAL A 277 19.80 1.70 11.62
N ASN A 278 20.87 1.54 10.85
CA ASN A 278 21.99 2.47 10.90
C ASN A 278 21.54 3.91 10.61
N SER A 279 22.18 4.91 11.22
CA SER A 279 21.82 6.33 11.05
C SER A 279 21.99 6.84 9.61
N LYS A 280 22.78 6.16 8.78
CA LYS A 280 22.95 6.46 7.35
C LYS A 280 21.83 5.90 6.47
N ASN A 281 21.00 5.00 7.00
CA ASN A 281 19.90 4.41 6.23
C ASN A 281 18.82 5.46 5.93
N LYS A 282 18.37 5.50 4.68
CA LYS A 282 17.41 6.51 4.20
C LYS A 282 15.98 6.24 4.66
N LEU A 283 15.62 5.00 4.99
CA LEU A 283 14.27 4.60 5.39
C LEU A 283 13.83 5.31 6.68
N ASN A 284 12.63 5.87 6.70
CA ASN A 284 12.05 6.62 7.82
C ASN A 284 10.88 5.90 8.48
N SER A 285 10.18 5.06 7.72
CA SER A 285 9.00 4.33 8.18
C SER A 285 8.99 2.94 7.57
N ILE A 286 8.41 1.99 8.31
CA ILE A 286 8.21 0.61 7.86
C ILE A 286 6.84 0.10 8.31
N THR A 287 6.15 -0.66 7.46
CA THR A 287 4.90 -1.33 7.84
C THR A 287 5.17 -2.70 8.48
N PRO A 288 4.20 -3.28 9.22
CA PRO A 288 4.32 -4.65 9.74
C PRO A 288 4.66 -5.67 8.65
N GLU A 289 4.03 -5.55 7.49
CA GLU A 289 4.20 -6.47 6.35
C GLU A 289 5.60 -6.36 5.76
N GLN A 290 6.11 -5.13 5.60
CA GLN A 290 7.48 -4.92 5.11
C GLN A 290 8.52 -5.47 6.09
N ALA A 291 8.31 -5.26 7.38
CA ALA A 291 9.17 -5.86 8.40
C ALA A 291 9.12 -7.40 8.32
N LYS A 292 7.93 -7.99 8.14
CA LYS A 292 7.78 -9.44 7.93
C LYS A 292 8.48 -9.95 6.67
N GLU A 293 8.31 -9.27 5.53
CA GLU A 293 8.99 -9.61 4.26
C GLU A 293 10.52 -9.58 4.41
N VAL A 294 11.06 -8.56 5.09
CA VAL A 294 12.50 -8.46 5.38
C VAL A 294 12.98 -9.61 6.27
N TYR A 295 12.28 -9.88 7.38
CA TYR A 295 12.69 -10.93 8.31
C TYR A 295 12.48 -12.35 7.78
N LYS A 296 11.54 -12.54 6.85
CA LYS A 296 11.31 -13.80 6.13
C LYS A 296 12.30 -14.01 4.98
N GLY A 297 12.85 -12.93 4.44
CA GLY A 297 13.80 -12.95 3.33
C GLY A 297 13.17 -12.80 1.94
N ASP A 298 11.88 -12.42 1.89
CA ASP A 298 11.18 -12.10 0.64
C ASP A 298 11.72 -10.78 0.03
N THR A 299 12.32 -9.92 0.87
CA THR A 299 12.96 -8.65 0.46
C THR A 299 14.43 -8.64 0.88
N ALA A 300 15.34 -8.62 -0.09
CA ALA A 300 16.78 -8.78 0.16
C ALA A 300 17.58 -7.47 0.11
N LYS A 301 17.03 -6.38 -0.45
CA LYS A 301 17.72 -5.10 -0.64
C LYS A 301 16.90 -3.92 -0.14
N TRP A 302 17.56 -2.87 0.34
CA TRP A 302 16.85 -1.67 0.81
C TRP A 302 16.11 -0.93 -0.29
N ALA A 303 16.60 -0.94 -1.53
CA ALA A 303 15.89 -0.37 -2.68
C ALA A 303 14.51 -1.01 -2.93
N ASP A 304 14.30 -2.25 -2.48
CA ASP A 304 13.03 -2.96 -2.62
C ASP A 304 12.08 -2.66 -1.44
N VAL A 305 12.59 -2.09 -0.34
CA VAL A 305 11.79 -1.58 0.78
C VAL A 305 11.32 -0.16 0.45
N VAL A 306 10.27 -0.08 -0.37
CA VAL A 306 9.65 1.21 -0.73
C VAL A 306 9.07 1.87 0.51
N GLU A 307 9.36 3.15 0.78
CA GLU A 307 8.59 3.94 1.74
C GLU A 307 7.15 4.07 1.24
N LYS A 308 6.32 3.07 1.53
CA LYS A 308 4.86 3.12 1.38
C LYS A 308 4.34 4.03 2.49
N GLU A 309 4.81 5.27 2.56
CA GLU A 309 4.33 6.24 3.54
C GLU A 309 2.83 6.37 3.35
N VAL A 310 2.12 5.91 4.38
CA VAL A 310 0.74 6.18 4.80
C VAL A 310 0.08 7.26 3.94
N PHE A 311 -0.31 6.88 2.73
CA PHE A 311 -1.00 7.76 1.81
C PHE A 311 -2.39 7.97 2.39
N ASN A 312 -2.49 8.98 3.25
CA ASN A 312 -3.66 9.32 4.07
C ASN A 312 -4.33 10.56 3.48
N GLY A 313 -5.60 10.74 3.80
CA GLY A 313 -6.42 11.84 3.32
C GLY A 313 -7.69 11.34 2.66
N GLU A 314 -8.64 12.26 2.53
CA GLU A 314 -9.91 11.99 1.88
C GLU A 314 -9.70 11.52 0.43
N VAL A 315 -10.42 10.48 0.04
CA VAL A 315 -10.46 9.98 -1.33
C VAL A 315 -11.32 10.94 -2.15
N LYS A 316 -10.70 11.62 -3.12
CA LYS A 316 -11.44 12.46 -4.07
C LYS A 316 -11.82 11.61 -5.27
N VAL A 317 -13.13 11.41 -5.43
CA VAL A 317 -13.66 10.53 -6.48
C VAL A 317 -14.03 11.35 -7.71
N TYR A 318 -13.50 10.93 -8.85
CA TYR A 318 -13.81 11.48 -10.15
C TYR A 318 -14.65 10.49 -10.95
N THR A 319 -15.71 10.99 -11.58
CA THR A 319 -16.57 10.21 -12.47
C THR A 319 -16.75 10.92 -13.79
N ARG A 320 -17.41 10.25 -14.73
CA ARG A 320 -17.84 10.80 -16.02
C ARG A 320 -19.33 11.16 -15.96
N ASP A 321 -19.79 11.97 -16.90
CA ASP A 321 -21.21 12.28 -17.10
C ASP A 321 -22.05 11.01 -17.37
N THR A 322 -23.37 11.08 -17.17
CA THR A 322 -24.29 9.94 -17.33
C THR A 322 -24.51 9.49 -18.79
N ALA A 323 -24.00 10.24 -19.78
CA ALA A 323 -23.99 9.85 -21.20
C ALA A 323 -22.71 9.10 -21.61
N SER A 324 -21.70 9.03 -20.73
CA SER A 324 -20.43 8.36 -20.97
C SER A 324 -20.55 6.84 -21.01
N GLY A 325 -20.09 6.23 -22.11
CA GLY A 325 -19.94 4.77 -22.18
C GLY A 325 -18.81 4.24 -21.27
N THR A 326 -17.84 5.07 -20.88
CA THR A 326 -16.80 4.66 -19.91
C THR A 326 -17.40 4.50 -18.52
N ARG A 327 -18.34 5.40 -18.16
CA ARG A 327 -19.10 5.31 -16.91
C ARG A 327 -19.90 4.01 -16.85
N ASP A 328 -20.64 3.74 -17.91
CA ASP A 328 -21.50 2.56 -18.05
C ASP A 328 -20.70 1.26 -17.85
N ALA A 329 -19.59 1.11 -18.60
CA ALA A 329 -18.69 -0.03 -18.47
C ALA A 329 -18.06 -0.16 -17.08
N PHE A 330 -17.59 0.95 -16.50
CA PHE A 330 -16.94 0.96 -15.20
C PHE A 330 -17.91 0.52 -14.08
N PHE A 331 -19.08 1.15 -13.99
CA PHE A 331 -20.06 0.85 -12.95
C PHE A 331 -20.68 -0.53 -13.10
N THR A 332 -20.86 -1.02 -14.33
CA THR A 332 -21.25 -2.42 -14.56
C THR A 332 -20.19 -3.38 -14.02
N ALA A 333 -18.91 -3.14 -14.34
CA ALA A 333 -17.81 -4.05 -13.97
C ALA A 333 -17.53 -4.11 -12.46
N ILE A 334 -17.90 -3.07 -11.70
CA ILE A 334 -17.76 -3.05 -10.24
C ILE A 334 -19.06 -3.44 -9.51
N ASP A 335 -20.06 -3.97 -10.21
CA ASP A 335 -21.36 -4.35 -9.65
C ASP A 335 -22.10 -3.16 -9.00
N PHE A 336 -22.12 -2.01 -9.66
CA PHE A 336 -22.79 -0.80 -9.18
C PHE A 336 -23.61 -0.13 -10.29
N ALA A 337 -24.38 -0.94 -11.03
CA ALA A 337 -25.11 -0.51 -12.23
C ALA A 337 -26.12 0.61 -12.00
N ASP A 338 -26.72 0.71 -10.81
CA ASP A 338 -27.64 1.80 -10.45
C ASP A 338 -26.98 3.18 -10.62
N ALA A 339 -25.65 3.26 -10.43
CA ALA A 339 -24.90 4.52 -10.52
C ALA A 339 -24.66 4.96 -11.96
N ILE A 340 -25.01 4.15 -12.96
CA ILE A 340 -24.79 4.52 -14.37
C ILE A 340 -25.61 5.76 -14.75
N LYS A 341 -26.81 5.90 -14.17
CA LYS A 341 -27.78 6.95 -14.51
C LYS A 341 -28.15 7.89 -13.37
N ASP A 342 -27.63 7.63 -12.18
CA ASP A 342 -27.92 8.43 -11.00
C ASP A 342 -26.63 8.87 -10.32
N ASP A 343 -26.46 10.18 -10.16
CA ASP A 343 -25.34 10.77 -9.42
C ASP A 343 -25.64 10.82 -7.91
N GLU A 344 -26.91 10.76 -7.49
CA GLU A 344 -27.30 10.89 -6.08
C GLU A 344 -26.84 9.69 -5.22
N ILE A 345 -26.64 8.54 -5.85
CA ILE A 345 -26.16 7.34 -5.15
C ILE A 345 -24.64 7.27 -5.02
N LEU A 346 -23.92 8.18 -5.69
CA LEU A 346 -22.48 8.29 -5.56
C LEU A 346 -22.09 9.02 -4.28
N VAL A 347 -20.82 8.84 -3.88
CA VAL A 347 -20.23 9.55 -2.74
C VAL A 347 -20.44 11.06 -2.89
N LYS A 348 -20.89 11.69 -1.80
CA LYS A 348 -21.08 13.14 -1.75
C LYS A 348 -19.79 13.86 -2.13
N GLY A 349 -19.89 14.80 -3.07
CA GLY A 349 -18.73 15.57 -3.54
C GLY A 349 -17.97 14.91 -4.70
N VAL A 350 -18.52 13.86 -5.32
CA VAL A 350 -17.98 13.30 -6.56
C VAL A 350 -17.82 14.38 -7.63
N LEU A 351 -16.69 14.36 -8.34
CA LEU A 351 -16.33 15.35 -9.35
C LEU A 351 -16.56 14.79 -10.75
N ILE A 352 -17.36 15.48 -11.56
CA ILE A 352 -17.66 15.07 -12.93
C ILE A 352 -16.58 15.60 -13.89
N THR A 353 -16.26 14.80 -14.92
CA THR A 353 -15.27 15.11 -15.94
C THR A 353 -15.78 14.90 -17.37
N ASP A 354 -15.31 15.75 -18.28
CA ASP A 354 -15.78 15.85 -19.67
C ASP A 354 -14.89 15.06 -20.65
N GLY A 355 -14.59 13.81 -20.33
CA GLY A 355 -13.75 12.95 -21.18
C GLY A 355 -12.51 12.41 -20.48
N ASN A 356 -11.73 11.61 -21.22
CA ASN A 356 -10.45 11.11 -20.71
C ASN A 356 -9.45 12.26 -20.51
N GLY A 357 -9.41 13.25 -21.41
CA GLY A 357 -8.45 14.37 -21.32
C GLY A 357 -8.63 15.23 -20.08
N ASP A 358 -9.87 15.59 -19.74
CA ASP A 358 -10.20 16.32 -18.52
C ASP A 358 -9.90 15.47 -17.27
N MET A 359 -10.30 14.19 -17.26
CA MET A 359 -9.99 13.30 -16.14
C MET A 359 -8.48 13.15 -15.90
N ILE A 360 -7.69 12.98 -16.96
CA ILE A 360 -6.23 12.92 -16.87
C ILE A 360 -5.66 14.19 -16.25
N THR A 361 -6.13 15.35 -16.72
CA THR A 361 -5.67 16.65 -16.23
C THR A 361 -5.99 16.85 -14.75
N LYS A 362 -7.19 16.47 -14.30
CA LYS A 362 -7.58 16.59 -12.90
C LYS A 362 -6.81 15.61 -12.00
N LEU A 363 -6.70 14.34 -12.37
CA LEU A 363 -5.98 13.32 -11.59
C LEU A 363 -4.46 13.59 -11.50
N LYS A 364 -3.85 14.20 -12.51
CA LYS A 364 -2.43 14.60 -12.45
C LYS A 364 -2.15 15.62 -11.35
N ASN A 365 -3.12 16.49 -11.09
CA ASN A 365 -3.00 17.59 -10.15
C ASN A 365 -3.63 17.29 -8.80
N ASP A 366 -4.19 16.09 -8.63
CA ASP A 366 -4.80 15.65 -7.39
C ASP A 366 -4.17 14.34 -6.96
N ASP A 367 -3.20 14.44 -6.06
CA ASP A 367 -2.51 13.27 -5.51
C ASP A 367 -3.54 12.28 -4.93
N LYS A 368 -4.64 12.77 -4.33
CA LYS A 368 -5.72 12.01 -3.65
C LYS A 368 -6.88 11.63 -4.57
N GLY A 369 -6.76 11.90 -5.87
CA GLY A 369 -7.78 11.58 -6.87
C GLY A 369 -7.79 10.11 -7.28
N ILE A 370 -8.99 9.56 -7.47
CA ILE A 370 -9.22 8.31 -8.20
C ILE A 370 -10.30 8.50 -9.26
N GLY A 371 -10.06 7.97 -10.47
CA GLY A 371 -11.02 7.93 -11.57
C GLY A 371 -10.77 6.71 -12.45
N TYR A 372 -11.26 6.73 -13.69
CA TYR A 372 -11.09 5.65 -14.65
C TYR A 372 -10.98 6.16 -16.10
N ILE A 373 -10.03 5.62 -16.86
CA ILE A 373 -9.76 6.03 -18.25
C ILE A 373 -9.56 4.81 -19.14
N SER A 374 -9.59 4.99 -20.47
CA SER A 374 -9.18 3.94 -21.41
C SER A 374 -7.67 3.65 -21.27
N LEU A 375 -7.28 2.38 -21.42
CA LEU A 375 -5.89 1.93 -21.40
C LEU A 375 -5.01 2.71 -22.39
N THR A 376 -5.54 3.02 -23.56
CA THR A 376 -4.84 3.81 -24.59
C THR A 376 -4.52 5.22 -24.10
N SER A 377 -5.44 5.83 -23.35
CA SER A 377 -5.21 7.15 -22.76
C SER A 377 -4.22 7.09 -21.59
N LEU A 378 -4.16 5.96 -20.87
CA LEU A 378 -3.23 5.77 -19.76
C LEU A 378 -1.76 5.83 -20.21
N ALA A 379 -1.42 5.23 -21.35
CA ALA A 379 -0.03 5.13 -21.85
C ALA A 379 0.69 6.48 -22.00
N THR A 380 -0.04 7.54 -22.34
CA THR A 380 0.49 8.91 -22.48
C THR A 380 0.03 9.84 -21.35
N SER A 381 -0.75 9.32 -20.40
CA SER A 381 -1.35 10.12 -19.35
C SER A 381 -0.34 10.51 -18.27
N GLY A 382 0.75 9.78 -18.03
CA GLY A 382 1.58 10.02 -16.84
C GLY A 382 0.85 9.82 -15.51
N LEU A 383 -0.31 9.14 -15.52
CA LEU A 383 -0.99 8.61 -14.34
C LEU A 383 -0.53 7.17 -14.09
N LYS A 384 -0.84 6.66 -12.90
CA LYS A 384 -0.70 5.24 -12.60
C LYS A 384 -2.03 4.52 -12.77
N GLY A 385 -2.04 3.48 -13.60
CA GLY A 385 -3.17 2.55 -13.71
C GLY A 385 -3.05 1.42 -12.70
N LEU A 386 -4.13 1.13 -11.99
CA LEU A 386 -4.17 0.05 -11.00
C LEU A 386 -4.52 -1.27 -11.68
N LYS A 387 -3.92 -2.37 -11.23
CA LYS A 387 -4.41 -3.73 -11.53
C LYS A 387 -5.84 -3.86 -11.00
N PHE A 388 -6.67 -4.59 -11.74
CA PHE A 388 -8.05 -4.85 -11.35
C PHE A 388 -8.19 -6.31 -10.93
N ASN A 389 -8.59 -6.55 -9.68
CA ASN A 389 -8.66 -7.89 -9.09
C ASN A 389 -7.35 -8.69 -9.27
N GLY A 390 -6.20 -8.02 -9.14
CA GLY A 390 -4.86 -8.61 -9.31
C GLY A 390 -4.37 -8.70 -10.75
N VAL A 391 -5.23 -8.45 -11.74
CA VAL A 391 -4.91 -8.59 -13.17
C VAL A 391 -4.51 -7.24 -13.75
N GLU A 392 -3.38 -7.22 -14.46
CA GLU A 392 -2.89 -6.04 -15.17
C GLU A 392 -3.70 -5.74 -16.42
N ALA A 393 -3.98 -4.46 -16.66
CA ALA A 393 -4.64 -3.99 -17.88
C ALA A 393 -3.66 -4.02 -19.05
N ASN A 394 -3.76 -5.03 -19.90
CA ASN A 394 -2.99 -5.14 -21.14
C ASN A 394 -3.77 -5.89 -22.22
N GLU A 395 -3.30 -5.83 -23.47
CA GLU A 395 -3.98 -6.47 -24.62
C GLU A 395 -4.20 -7.97 -24.40
N ALA A 396 -3.17 -8.69 -23.92
CA ALA A 396 -3.23 -10.13 -23.73
C ALA A 396 -4.33 -10.53 -22.71
N ASN A 397 -4.39 -9.82 -21.58
CA ASN A 397 -5.37 -10.08 -20.53
C ASN A 397 -6.80 -9.69 -20.92
N VAL A 398 -6.96 -8.72 -21.81
CA VAL A 398 -8.27 -8.34 -22.36
C VAL A 398 -8.77 -9.40 -23.36
N LEU A 399 -7.90 -9.84 -24.27
CA LEU A 399 -8.22 -10.84 -25.29
C LEU A 399 -8.49 -12.23 -24.69
N ASN A 400 -7.76 -12.62 -23.64
CA ASN A 400 -7.97 -13.90 -22.96
C ASN A 400 -9.08 -13.87 -21.88
N ASN A 401 -9.80 -12.74 -21.73
CA ASN A 401 -10.88 -12.53 -20.75
C ASN A 401 -10.48 -12.56 -19.26
N THR A 402 -9.19 -12.46 -18.92
CA THR A 402 -8.77 -12.40 -17.51
C THR A 402 -8.91 -11.01 -16.91
N TYR A 403 -8.78 -9.94 -17.70
CA TYR A 403 -9.01 -8.58 -17.24
C TYR A 403 -10.50 -8.22 -17.31
N GLY A 404 -11.16 -8.21 -16.15
CA GLY A 404 -12.63 -8.06 -16.05
C GLY A 404 -13.18 -6.65 -16.33
N LEU A 405 -12.36 -5.60 -16.28
CA LEU A 405 -12.80 -4.21 -16.47
C LEU A 405 -12.63 -3.78 -17.93
N LYS A 406 -13.31 -4.46 -18.85
CA LYS A 406 -13.24 -4.21 -20.30
C LYS A 406 -14.60 -3.89 -20.92
N ARG A 407 -14.59 -3.27 -22.09
CA ARG A 407 -15.81 -2.87 -22.81
C ARG A 407 -15.65 -2.99 -24.32
N PRO A 408 -16.75 -3.20 -25.06
CA PRO A 408 -16.70 -3.18 -26.51
C PRO A 408 -16.73 -1.74 -27.03
N PHE A 409 -15.94 -1.48 -28.07
CA PHE A 409 -16.16 -0.36 -28.97
C PHE A 409 -17.06 -0.84 -30.10
N MET A 410 -18.21 -0.21 -30.25
CA MET A 410 -19.24 -0.54 -31.22
C MET A 410 -19.31 0.54 -32.29
N TYR A 411 -19.76 0.17 -33.48
CA TYR A 411 -20.14 1.09 -34.54
C TYR A 411 -21.60 0.85 -34.95
N ILE A 412 -22.22 1.89 -35.51
CA ILE A 412 -23.51 1.85 -36.20
C ILE A 412 -23.43 2.78 -37.41
N VAL A 413 -24.04 2.40 -38.54
CA VAL A 413 -24.08 3.22 -39.77
C VAL A 413 -25.52 3.51 -40.19
N THR A 414 -25.73 4.45 -41.11
CA THR A 414 -27.08 4.73 -41.64
C THR A 414 -27.69 3.46 -42.26
N SER A 415 -29.01 3.30 -42.11
CA SER A 415 -29.71 2.10 -42.59
C SER A 415 -30.11 2.17 -44.06
N ASN A 416 -30.04 3.35 -44.67
CA ASN A 416 -30.33 3.58 -46.09
C ASN A 416 -29.04 3.53 -46.92
N ASP A 417 -29.18 3.61 -48.25
CA ASP A 417 -28.06 3.53 -49.21
C ASP A 417 -28.24 4.50 -50.38
N VAL A 418 -28.86 5.63 -50.08
CA VAL A 418 -29.41 6.50 -51.13
C VAL A 418 -28.32 7.43 -51.63
N THR A 419 -27.66 8.13 -50.71
CA THR A 419 -26.62 9.10 -51.04
C THR A 419 -25.26 8.44 -51.24
N ASP A 420 -24.33 9.15 -51.89
CA ASP A 420 -22.95 8.66 -51.96
C ASP A 420 -22.28 8.65 -50.57
N ALA A 421 -22.73 9.47 -49.62
CA ALA A 421 -22.27 9.42 -48.24
C ALA A 421 -22.73 8.15 -47.52
N ASP A 422 -23.98 7.71 -47.73
CA ASP A 422 -24.50 6.43 -47.18
C ASP A 422 -23.73 5.23 -47.75
N LYS A 423 -23.48 5.24 -49.06
CA LYS A 423 -22.68 4.20 -49.74
C LYS A 423 -21.25 4.16 -49.21
N LEU A 424 -20.64 5.32 -48.99
CA LEU A 424 -19.32 5.42 -48.37
C LEU A 424 -19.33 4.94 -46.91
N ALA A 425 -20.40 5.16 -46.15
CA ALA A 425 -20.54 4.64 -44.79
C ALA A 425 -20.56 3.11 -44.77
N LYS A 426 -21.28 2.47 -45.69
CA LYS A 426 -21.26 1.01 -45.87
C LYS A 426 -19.91 0.49 -46.32
N ALA A 427 -19.28 1.16 -47.28
CA ALA A 427 -17.93 0.83 -47.74
C ALA A 427 -16.90 0.96 -46.60
N PHE A 428 -17.07 1.93 -45.71
CA PHE A 428 -16.24 2.10 -44.52
C PHE A 428 -16.39 0.93 -43.54
N VAL A 429 -17.59 0.36 -43.36
CA VAL A 429 -17.79 -0.85 -42.55
C VAL A 429 -17.01 -2.03 -43.12
N ALA A 430 -17.06 -2.23 -44.43
CA ALA A 430 -16.26 -3.26 -45.09
C ALA A 430 -14.76 -3.01 -44.94
N TYR A 431 -14.34 -1.76 -45.09
CA TYR A 431 -12.96 -1.33 -44.85
C TYR A 431 -12.49 -1.65 -43.43
N MET A 432 -13.32 -1.44 -42.40
CA MET A 432 -12.96 -1.76 -41.00
C MET A 432 -12.62 -3.24 -40.78
N GLY A 433 -13.14 -4.15 -41.62
CA GLY A 433 -12.81 -5.59 -41.60
C GLY A 433 -11.57 -5.97 -42.41
N THR A 434 -10.85 -5.00 -42.97
CA THR A 434 -9.63 -5.26 -43.74
C THR A 434 -8.40 -5.26 -42.84
N LYS A 435 -7.34 -5.96 -43.28
CA LYS A 435 -6.04 -5.97 -42.61
C LYS A 435 -5.45 -4.56 -42.45
N ASP A 436 -5.70 -3.67 -43.42
CA ASP A 436 -5.23 -2.29 -43.37
C ASP A 436 -5.86 -1.53 -42.19
N ALA A 437 -7.17 -1.69 -42.01
CA ALA A 437 -7.91 -1.06 -40.92
C ALA A 437 -7.61 -1.72 -39.56
N GLU A 438 -7.51 -3.05 -39.49
CA GLU A 438 -7.16 -3.76 -38.25
C GLU A 438 -5.81 -3.28 -37.68
N LEU A 439 -4.81 -3.08 -38.53
CA LEU A 439 -3.51 -2.53 -38.12
C LEU A 439 -3.64 -1.10 -37.57
N ILE A 440 -4.50 -0.27 -38.17
CA ILE A 440 -4.78 1.08 -37.67
C ILE A 440 -5.50 1.01 -36.32
N ILE A 441 -6.56 0.20 -36.20
CA ILE A 441 -7.33 0.01 -34.96
C ILE A 441 -6.39 -0.37 -33.83
N LYS A 442 -5.53 -1.38 -34.05
CA LYS A 442 -4.53 -1.81 -33.08
C LYS A 442 -3.54 -0.69 -32.74
N SER A 443 -2.98 0.00 -33.74
CA SER A 443 -2.02 1.09 -33.52
C SER A 443 -2.59 2.28 -32.74
N LYS A 444 -3.91 2.48 -32.79
CA LYS A 444 -4.64 3.53 -32.09
C LYS A 444 -5.30 3.04 -30.80
N GLY A 445 -4.93 1.84 -30.35
CA GLY A 445 -5.26 1.30 -29.03
C GLY A 445 -6.60 0.56 -28.94
N GLY A 446 -7.21 0.23 -30.08
CA GLY A 446 -8.26 -0.79 -30.12
C GLY A 446 -7.65 -2.17 -29.89
N ILE A 447 -8.20 -2.93 -28.94
CA ILE A 447 -7.70 -4.26 -28.59
C ILE A 447 -8.44 -5.28 -29.45
N ILE A 448 -7.75 -5.81 -30.47
CA ILE A 448 -8.26 -6.83 -31.39
C ILE A 448 -7.22 -7.93 -31.61
N ASP A 449 -7.70 -9.11 -31.97
CA ASP A 449 -6.87 -10.16 -32.55
C ASP A 449 -6.84 -9.96 -34.07
N VAL A 450 -5.72 -9.45 -34.59
CA VAL A 450 -5.57 -9.10 -36.00
C VAL A 450 -5.61 -10.38 -36.83
N ASN A 451 -6.56 -10.48 -37.76
CA ASN A 451 -6.71 -11.65 -38.60
C ASN A 451 -5.66 -11.61 -39.72
N PRO A 452 -4.65 -12.51 -39.72
CA PRO A 452 -3.61 -12.49 -40.74
C PRO A 452 -4.14 -12.77 -42.15
N ALA A 453 -5.31 -13.40 -42.26
CA ALA A 453 -6.01 -13.73 -43.50
C ALA A 453 -7.07 -12.69 -43.93
N ALA A 454 -7.24 -11.60 -43.20
CA ALA A 454 -8.15 -10.53 -43.61
C ALA A 454 -7.74 -9.93 -44.97
N PRO A 455 -8.70 -9.57 -45.84
CA PRO A 455 -8.40 -8.94 -47.12
C PRO A 455 -7.77 -7.56 -46.93
N THR A 456 -7.08 -7.06 -47.95
CA THR A 456 -6.69 -5.63 -48.02
C THR A 456 -7.84 -4.82 -48.60
N TRP A 457 -7.88 -3.51 -48.34
CA TRP A 457 -8.90 -2.66 -48.95
C TRP A 457 -8.87 -2.75 -50.47
N GLU A 458 -7.69 -2.73 -51.07
CA GLU A 458 -7.53 -2.81 -52.52
C GLU A 458 -8.14 -4.09 -53.12
N SER A 459 -8.07 -5.21 -52.39
CA SER A 459 -8.62 -6.49 -52.87
C SER A 459 -10.15 -6.54 -52.90
N ILE A 460 -10.83 -5.74 -52.08
CA ILE A 460 -12.31 -5.70 -52.00
C ILE A 460 -12.91 -4.41 -52.59
N LYS A 461 -12.07 -3.43 -52.93
CA LYS A 461 -12.51 -2.09 -53.38
C LYS A 461 -13.46 -2.15 -54.59
N SER A 462 -13.29 -3.12 -55.49
CA SER A 462 -14.15 -3.31 -56.66
C SER A 462 -15.61 -3.61 -56.31
N GLU A 463 -15.89 -4.14 -55.10
CA GLU A 463 -17.24 -4.42 -54.60
C GLU A 463 -17.98 -3.14 -54.18
N TYR A 464 -17.26 -2.02 -54.06
CA TYR A 464 -17.79 -0.72 -53.62
C TYR A 464 -17.56 0.37 -54.69
N PRO A 465 -18.36 0.41 -55.78
CA PRO A 465 -18.16 1.35 -56.88
C PRO A 465 -18.08 2.83 -56.49
N VAL A 466 -18.75 3.22 -55.39
CA VAL A 466 -18.68 4.59 -54.85
C VAL A 466 -17.24 5.01 -54.51
N ALA A 467 -16.38 4.08 -54.08
CA ALA A 467 -15.01 4.37 -53.70
C ALA A 467 -14.08 4.68 -54.89
N ASN A 468 -14.54 4.45 -56.12
CA ASN A 468 -13.82 4.77 -57.36
C ASN A 468 -14.19 6.14 -57.95
N LYS A 469 -15.17 6.84 -57.37
CA LYS A 469 -15.57 8.18 -57.79
C LYS A 469 -14.61 9.25 -57.24
N ASP A 470 -14.61 10.44 -57.85
CA ASP A 470 -14.10 11.65 -57.18
C ASP A 470 -15.13 12.08 -56.13
N ASN A 471 -14.82 11.83 -54.85
CA ASN A 471 -15.71 12.08 -53.72
C ASN A 471 -15.31 13.33 -52.93
N LYS A 472 -14.40 14.19 -53.43
CA LYS A 472 -13.91 15.36 -52.70
C LYS A 472 -14.99 16.33 -52.20
N ASP A 473 -16.15 16.32 -52.85
CA ASP A 473 -17.29 17.17 -52.51
C ASP A 473 -18.34 16.45 -51.64
N VAL A 474 -18.15 15.16 -51.36
CA VAL A 474 -18.98 14.37 -50.45
C VAL A 474 -18.46 14.51 -49.02
N THR A 475 -19.35 14.85 -48.09
CA THR A 475 -19.05 14.88 -46.65
C THR A 475 -19.62 13.62 -45.99
N VAL A 476 -18.77 12.91 -45.25
CA VAL A 476 -19.17 11.79 -44.37
C VAL A 476 -18.94 12.21 -42.93
N ILE A 477 -20.00 12.13 -42.13
CA ILE A 477 -20.03 12.63 -40.75
C ILE A 477 -19.92 11.44 -39.79
N PHE A 478 -18.87 11.43 -38.99
CA PHE A 478 -18.59 10.44 -37.96
C PHE A 478 -18.87 11.04 -36.59
N GLY A 479 -19.31 10.24 -35.61
CA GLY A 479 -19.53 10.79 -34.27
C GLY A 479 -19.78 9.77 -33.18
N GLY A 480 -20.22 10.27 -32.01
CA GLY A 480 -20.51 9.45 -30.84
C GLY A 480 -19.40 9.49 -29.78
N SER A 481 -18.84 8.33 -29.43
CA SER A 481 -17.95 8.18 -28.27
C SER A 481 -16.59 8.85 -28.42
N THR A 482 -16.26 9.73 -27.49
CA THR A 482 -14.93 10.34 -27.36
C THR A 482 -13.80 9.33 -27.09
N SER A 483 -14.12 8.11 -26.63
CA SER A 483 -13.11 7.05 -26.47
C SER A 483 -12.70 6.41 -27.79
N VAL A 484 -13.52 6.52 -28.84
CA VAL A 484 -13.27 5.94 -30.17
C VAL A 484 -12.75 7.00 -31.15
N GLU A 485 -12.80 8.29 -30.77
CA GLU A 485 -12.46 9.41 -31.64
C GLU A 485 -11.09 9.31 -32.31
N SER A 486 -10.05 8.91 -31.58
CA SER A 486 -8.69 8.76 -32.13
C SER A 486 -8.61 7.66 -33.19
N ILE A 487 -9.32 6.54 -32.98
CA ILE A 487 -9.39 5.43 -33.93
C ILE A 487 -10.21 5.87 -35.16
N ALA A 488 -11.38 6.47 -34.93
CA ALA A 488 -12.26 6.94 -35.99
C ALA A 488 -11.59 7.96 -36.91
N LYS A 489 -10.81 8.91 -36.37
CA LYS A 489 -10.08 9.93 -37.14
C LYS A 489 -8.97 9.34 -38.01
N GLU A 490 -8.23 8.34 -37.51
CA GLU A 490 -7.19 7.72 -38.33
C GLU A 490 -7.78 6.80 -39.40
N LEU A 491 -8.82 6.02 -39.05
CA LEU A 491 -9.52 5.19 -40.02
C LEU A 491 -10.18 6.02 -41.13
N SER A 492 -10.88 7.10 -40.79
CA SER A 492 -11.55 7.97 -41.77
C SER A 492 -10.54 8.66 -42.69
N LYS A 493 -9.39 9.09 -42.15
CA LYS A 493 -8.29 9.69 -42.92
C LYS A 493 -7.69 8.71 -43.92
N ASP A 494 -7.34 7.50 -43.48
CA ASP A 494 -6.79 6.47 -44.37
C ASP A 494 -7.81 6.04 -45.43
N PHE A 495 -9.05 5.80 -45.02
CA PHE A 495 -10.12 5.41 -45.93
C PHE A 495 -10.46 6.50 -46.95
N SER A 496 -10.50 7.77 -46.54
CA SER A 496 -10.75 8.90 -47.44
C SER A 496 -9.75 8.93 -48.59
N ALA A 497 -8.45 8.78 -48.31
CA ALA A 497 -7.42 8.72 -49.34
C ALA A 497 -7.62 7.55 -50.33
N LYS A 498 -8.23 6.45 -49.86
CA LYS A 498 -8.48 5.24 -50.65
C LYS A 498 -9.85 5.20 -51.35
N ALA A 499 -10.76 6.12 -50.99
CA ALA A 499 -12.16 6.14 -51.43
C ALA A 499 -12.57 7.50 -52.02
N GLY A 500 -11.71 8.09 -52.86
CA GLY A 500 -12.06 9.29 -53.63
C GLY A 500 -11.91 10.62 -52.87
N ASN A 501 -11.17 10.66 -51.76
CA ASN A 501 -10.85 11.85 -50.97
C ASN A 501 -12.07 12.59 -50.39
N PHE A 502 -13.10 11.86 -49.93
CA PHE A 502 -14.25 12.48 -49.26
C PHE A 502 -13.85 13.28 -48.01
N LYS A 503 -14.66 14.28 -47.65
CA LYS A 503 -14.46 15.10 -46.45
C LYS A 503 -14.97 14.34 -45.22
N ALA A 504 -14.06 13.97 -44.32
CA ALA A 504 -14.41 13.35 -43.04
C ALA A 504 -14.65 14.43 -41.98
N GLU A 505 -15.89 14.55 -41.50
CA GLU A 505 -16.25 15.40 -40.37
C GLU A 505 -16.47 14.58 -39.11
N HIS A 506 -16.17 15.15 -37.94
CA HIS A 506 -16.20 14.44 -36.67
C HIS A 506 -16.96 15.24 -35.59
N SER A 507 -17.99 14.62 -35.01
CA SER A 507 -18.81 15.17 -33.92
C SER A 507 -18.95 14.14 -32.79
N HIS A 508 -17.98 14.13 -31.86
CA HIS A 508 -17.90 13.15 -30.77
C HIS A 508 -18.28 13.79 -29.43
N SER A 509 -19.51 13.55 -28.97
CA SER A 509 -20.08 14.10 -27.74
C SER A 509 -20.42 13.04 -26.68
N GLY A 510 -20.55 11.76 -27.06
CA GLY A 510 -20.92 10.69 -26.13
C GLY A 510 -21.44 9.43 -26.82
N SER A 511 -21.45 8.29 -26.12
CA SER A 511 -21.91 7.02 -26.71
C SER A 511 -23.40 6.99 -27.03
N GLY A 512 -24.22 7.76 -26.31
CA GLY A 512 -25.67 7.85 -26.57
C GLY A 512 -26.00 8.53 -27.91
N ASP A 513 -25.12 9.40 -28.41
CA ASP A 513 -25.34 10.09 -29.68
C ASP A 513 -25.12 9.20 -30.90
N ALA A 514 -24.39 8.08 -30.74
CA ALA A 514 -24.11 7.14 -31.83
C ALA A 514 -25.40 6.58 -32.44
N TYR A 515 -26.25 5.92 -31.65
CA TYR A 515 -27.54 5.42 -32.14
C TYR A 515 -28.48 6.58 -32.45
N LYS A 516 -28.63 7.52 -31.49
CA LYS A 516 -29.58 8.63 -31.57
C LYS A 516 -29.46 9.40 -32.89
N ASN A 517 -28.24 9.72 -33.31
CA ASN A 517 -28.00 10.56 -34.48
C ASN A 517 -27.73 9.77 -35.77
N THR A 518 -27.53 8.45 -35.72
CA THR A 518 -27.35 7.63 -36.92
C THR A 518 -28.64 6.95 -37.37
N GLN A 519 -29.45 6.46 -36.43
CA GLN A 519 -30.71 5.73 -36.70
C GLN A 519 -31.88 6.09 -35.78
N GLY A 520 -31.64 6.84 -34.71
CA GLY A 520 -32.66 7.24 -33.74
C GLY A 520 -33.36 8.55 -34.09
N SER A 521 -33.82 9.26 -33.06
CA SER A 521 -34.61 10.49 -33.19
C SER A 521 -33.85 11.67 -33.79
N GLY A 522 -32.51 11.63 -33.82
CA GLY A 522 -31.64 12.68 -34.35
C GLY A 522 -31.17 12.45 -35.79
N LYS A 523 -31.54 11.33 -36.42
CA LYS A 523 -31.00 10.89 -37.73
C LYS A 523 -31.30 11.83 -38.91
N ASP A 524 -32.31 12.68 -38.77
CA ASP A 524 -32.72 13.66 -39.80
C ASP A 524 -32.52 15.12 -39.33
N SER A 525 -31.69 15.33 -38.29
CA SER A 525 -31.41 16.65 -37.72
C SER A 525 -30.03 17.19 -38.13
N ASP A 526 -29.70 18.42 -37.76
CA ASP A 526 -28.37 19.01 -37.98
C ASP A 526 -27.22 18.24 -37.27
N SER A 527 -27.57 17.35 -36.34
CA SER A 527 -26.61 16.46 -35.66
C SER A 527 -26.50 15.07 -36.30
N ALA A 528 -27.15 14.82 -37.43
CA ALA A 528 -27.17 13.52 -38.09
C ALA A 528 -25.75 13.00 -38.39
N LEU A 529 -25.56 11.71 -38.14
CA LEU A 529 -24.30 11.00 -38.38
C LEU A 529 -24.51 9.96 -39.47
N HIS A 530 -23.48 9.77 -40.30
CA HIS A 530 -23.42 8.65 -41.23
C HIS A 530 -22.86 7.40 -40.51
N ILE A 531 -21.93 7.61 -39.57
CA ILE A 531 -21.27 6.56 -38.79
C ILE A 531 -21.18 7.00 -37.33
N GLY A 532 -21.85 6.28 -36.44
CA GLY A 532 -21.80 6.48 -34.99
C GLY A 532 -20.94 5.43 -34.30
N PHE A 533 -20.19 5.82 -33.26
CA PHE A 533 -19.42 4.92 -32.42
C PHE A 533 -19.87 4.96 -30.96
N ALA A 534 -20.03 3.81 -30.32
CA ALA A 534 -20.33 3.72 -28.90
C ALA A 534 -19.20 2.97 -28.18
N SER A 535 -18.85 3.39 -26.96
CA SER A 535 -17.85 2.70 -26.14
C SER A 535 -18.51 1.91 -25.02
N ARG A 536 -19.55 1.17 -25.41
CA ARG A 536 -20.36 0.21 -24.63
C ARG A 536 -21.24 -0.53 -25.63
N ALA A 537 -21.84 -1.64 -25.22
CA ALA A 537 -22.89 -2.27 -26.02
C ALA A 537 -24.05 -1.28 -26.25
N PHE A 538 -24.72 -1.41 -27.40
CA PHE A 538 -26.01 -0.76 -27.63
C PHE A 538 -27.05 -1.38 -26.70
N LYS A 539 -27.96 -0.56 -26.20
CA LYS A 539 -29.08 -0.98 -25.36
C LYS A 539 -30.19 -1.59 -26.20
N ASP A 540 -31.11 -2.30 -25.57
CA ASP A 540 -32.32 -2.80 -26.24
C ASP A 540 -33.16 -1.67 -26.87
N THR A 541 -33.12 -0.46 -26.28
CA THR A 541 -33.76 0.75 -26.82
C THR A 541 -32.97 1.43 -27.95
N GLU A 542 -31.76 0.95 -28.23
CA GLU A 542 -30.86 1.39 -29.30
C GLU A 542 -30.70 0.29 -30.36
N ALA A 543 -31.77 -0.49 -30.61
CA ALA A 543 -31.79 -1.56 -31.58
C ALA A 543 -31.64 -1.01 -33.01
N GLY A 544 -30.41 -1.02 -33.52
CA GLY A 544 -30.13 -0.70 -34.92
C GLY A 544 -30.68 -1.75 -35.88
N VAL A 545 -30.80 -1.38 -37.15
CA VAL A 545 -31.17 -2.32 -38.21
C VAL A 545 -30.12 -3.44 -38.29
N GLU A 546 -30.55 -4.70 -38.39
CA GLU A 546 -29.64 -5.84 -38.49
C GLU A 546 -28.64 -5.65 -39.65
N GLY A 547 -27.37 -5.96 -39.41
CA GLY A 547 -26.28 -5.78 -40.38
C GLY A 547 -25.73 -4.35 -40.51
N THR A 548 -26.24 -3.39 -39.75
CA THR A 548 -25.78 -1.98 -39.79
C THR A 548 -25.00 -1.55 -38.54
N PHE A 549 -24.72 -2.47 -37.63
CA PHE A 549 -23.93 -2.23 -36.43
C PHE A 549 -23.09 -3.45 -36.10
N GLY A 550 -22.03 -3.25 -35.31
CA GLY A 550 -21.14 -4.33 -34.92
C GLY A 550 -20.08 -3.87 -33.92
N GLN A 551 -19.22 -4.80 -33.53
CA GLN A 551 -18.09 -4.52 -32.66
C GLN A 551 -16.86 -4.17 -33.51
N LEU A 552 -16.25 -3.04 -33.20
CA LEU A 552 -14.98 -2.56 -33.78
C LEU A 552 -13.78 -3.17 -33.06
N ALA A 553 -13.78 -3.12 -31.73
CA ALA A 553 -12.65 -3.56 -30.91
C ALA A 553 -13.07 -3.80 -29.45
N TRP A 554 -12.16 -4.34 -28.64
CA TRP A 554 -12.21 -4.20 -27.19
C TRP A 554 -11.43 -2.96 -26.72
N ASP A 555 -11.75 -2.48 -25.53
CA ASP A 555 -10.98 -1.51 -24.77
C ASP A 555 -10.93 -1.95 -23.29
N ALA A 556 -9.79 -1.72 -22.64
CA ALA A 556 -9.69 -1.85 -21.20
C ALA A 556 -9.99 -0.49 -20.56
N VAL A 557 -10.91 -0.48 -19.61
CA VAL A 557 -11.06 0.66 -18.71
C VAL A 557 -10.15 0.40 -17.50
N VAL A 558 -9.41 1.42 -17.07
CA VAL A 558 -8.37 1.28 -16.04
C VAL A 558 -8.67 2.28 -14.94
N ALA A 559 -8.83 1.79 -13.71
CA ALA A 559 -8.86 2.65 -12.54
C ALA A 559 -7.50 3.36 -12.44
N ALA A 560 -7.53 4.69 -12.45
CA ALA A 560 -6.35 5.52 -12.54
C ALA A 560 -6.25 6.47 -11.34
N VAL A 561 -5.01 6.65 -10.89
CA VAL A 561 -4.65 7.51 -9.75
C VAL A 561 -3.40 8.31 -10.12
N ASN A 562 -3.10 9.33 -9.30
CA ASN A 562 -1.82 10.00 -9.38
C ASN A 562 -0.65 9.01 -9.14
N VAL A 563 0.50 9.23 -9.77
CA VAL A 563 1.69 8.38 -9.63
C VAL A 563 2.22 8.29 -8.20
N LYS A 564 1.90 9.26 -7.34
CA LYS A 564 2.26 9.26 -5.90
C LYS A 564 1.38 8.35 -5.05
N ASN A 565 0.22 7.90 -5.55
CA ASN A 565 -0.62 6.98 -4.80
C ASN A 565 0.08 5.61 -4.74
N PRO A 566 0.23 4.96 -3.57
CA PRO A 566 1.06 3.76 -3.42
C PRO A 566 0.35 2.47 -3.84
N LEU A 567 -0.94 2.49 -4.16
CA LEU A 567 -1.65 1.29 -4.60
C LEU A 567 -1.21 0.87 -6.00
N ASP A 568 -1.03 -0.43 -6.20
CA ASP A 568 -0.80 -1.03 -7.53
C ASP A 568 -1.95 -1.95 -7.95
N ASN A 569 -2.89 -2.21 -7.06
CA ASN A 569 -4.04 -3.09 -7.28
C ASN A 569 -5.27 -2.55 -6.57
N ILE A 570 -6.44 -2.80 -7.14
CA ILE A 570 -7.73 -2.52 -6.54
C ILE A 570 -8.76 -3.58 -6.96
N THR A 571 -9.72 -3.88 -6.08
CA THR A 571 -10.78 -4.85 -6.38
C THR A 571 -12.06 -4.16 -6.80
N SER A 572 -12.97 -4.89 -7.45
CA SER A 572 -14.32 -4.41 -7.75
C SER A 572 -15.05 -3.94 -6.49
N GLN A 573 -14.97 -4.72 -5.40
CA GLN A 573 -15.59 -4.38 -4.13
C GLN A 573 -15.03 -3.08 -3.56
N VAL A 574 -13.71 -2.89 -3.54
CA VAL A 574 -13.11 -1.64 -3.03
C VAL A 574 -13.53 -0.45 -3.87
N LEU A 575 -13.52 -0.57 -5.20
CA LEU A 575 -14.01 0.49 -6.08
C LEU A 575 -15.47 0.83 -5.78
N LYS A 576 -16.35 -0.17 -5.69
CA LYS A 576 -17.77 0.05 -5.33
C LYS A 576 -17.90 0.80 -4.01
N GLN A 577 -17.19 0.38 -2.98
CA GLN A 577 -17.21 1.02 -1.67
C GLN A 577 -16.66 2.45 -1.67
N ILE A 578 -15.63 2.75 -2.47
CA ILE A 578 -15.14 4.12 -2.67
C ILE A 578 -16.24 4.98 -3.32
N TYR A 579 -16.85 4.49 -4.39
CA TYR A 579 -17.87 5.24 -5.14
C TYR A 579 -19.20 5.38 -4.39
N GLN A 580 -19.53 4.47 -3.48
CA GLN A 580 -20.65 4.60 -2.54
C GLN A 580 -20.34 5.55 -1.38
N GLY A 581 -19.05 5.83 -1.14
CA GLY A 581 -18.60 6.60 0.02
C GLY A 581 -18.56 5.78 1.31
N GLU A 582 -18.47 4.45 1.23
CA GLU A 582 -18.17 3.61 2.41
C GLU A 582 -16.68 3.69 2.77
N LEU A 583 -15.79 3.79 1.78
CA LEU A 583 -14.35 4.00 1.96
C LEU A 583 -13.96 5.41 1.51
N LYS A 584 -13.83 6.33 2.48
CA LYS A 584 -13.59 7.76 2.22
C LYS A 584 -12.15 8.20 2.48
N ASN A 585 -11.31 7.35 3.06
CA ASN A 585 -9.94 7.70 3.40
C ASN A 585 -8.95 6.70 2.79
N TRP A 586 -7.89 7.22 2.16
CA TRP A 586 -6.92 6.38 1.48
C TRP A 586 -6.18 5.40 2.39
N LEU A 587 -5.99 5.73 3.67
CA LEU A 587 -5.42 4.79 4.64
C LEU A 587 -6.33 3.58 4.86
N GLU A 588 -7.64 3.80 4.90
CA GLU A 588 -8.62 2.72 5.01
C GLU A 588 -8.65 1.88 3.73
N VAL A 589 -8.65 2.52 2.56
CA VAL A 589 -8.58 1.84 1.26
C VAL A 589 -7.36 0.95 1.18
N ILE A 590 -6.18 1.45 1.55
CA ILE A 590 -4.91 0.71 1.55
C ILE A 590 -4.98 -0.49 2.50
N ARG A 591 -5.45 -0.28 3.73
CA ARG A 591 -5.62 -1.37 4.69
C ARG A 591 -6.57 -2.45 4.17
N TRP A 592 -7.64 -2.06 3.50
CA TRP A 592 -8.64 -2.98 2.97
C TRP A 592 -8.09 -3.79 1.79
N THR A 593 -7.37 -3.14 0.87
CA THR A 593 -6.70 -3.83 -0.26
C THR A 593 -5.61 -4.80 0.20
N LEU A 594 -4.96 -4.55 1.35
CA LEU A 594 -4.01 -5.48 1.95
C LEU A 594 -4.68 -6.69 2.61
N LYS A 595 -5.86 -6.52 3.21
CA LYS A 595 -6.60 -7.62 3.87
C LYS A 595 -7.18 -8.65 2.90
N VAL A 596 -7.55 -8.26 1.68
CA VAL A 596 -8.16 -9.16 0.67
C VAL A 596 -7.14 -10.01 -0.10
N LYS A 597 -5.85 -9.94 0.25
CA LYS A 597 -4.86 -10.95 -0.17
C LYS A 597 -4.88 -12.22 0.70
N MET A 598 -5.66 -12.24 1.79
CA MET A 598 -5.97 -13.43 2.59
C MET A 598 -7.25 -14.09 2.07
#